data_AF-A0A1Q4YPZ1-F1
#
_entry.id   AF-A0A1Q4YPZ1-F1
#
_cell.length_a   1.000
_cell.length_b   1.000
_cell.length_c   1.000
_cell.angle_alpha   90.00
_cell.angle_beta   90.00
_cell.angle_gamma   90.00
#
_symmetry.space_group_name_H-M   'P 1'
#
loop_
_entity.id
_entity.type
_entity.pdbx_description
1 polymer ?
#
loop_
_entity_poly.entity_id
_entity_poly.type
_entity_poly.pdbx_seq_one_letter_code
_entity_poly.pdbx_strand_id
1 'polypeptide(L)'
;MTAGRARALRMRAQRLTTPARSLAELLHDVVAVQAQDVTAAGLAVRARTTGLAPTDLSAALDAGDVVRTCAMRGAVHLLRREDVGWLVALLGPVNVARSRRRRLELGLTDDVCARALDVLREVLTEPLTKPQVVARLAGAGVALDPATPAPAYLLAYAANKGVVCAGESTYRLLPRTDDEPRGVAELVRRYLRAYGPATVEDFTAWSGLPEVEVRAAFPFDDLVEGKHGWQLPTTDAADLDGTVRLLGPFDTFLLGYADRTLLLDPSDAARAQPAGPHVVVDGQVRGTWRRRDGRVVVEQFGHIPVSELDVEVESVLAWV
;
A
#
# COMPACT_ATOMS: atom_id res chain seq x y z
N MET A 1 -26.64 5.93 -9.15
CA MET A 1 -25.58 4.98 -9.55
C MET A 1 -25.87 3.61 -8.95
N THR A 2 -25.79 2.54 -9.74
CA THR A 2 -26.00 1.15 -9.30
C THR A 2 -24.74 0.59 -8.61
N ALA A 3 -24.88 -0.53 -7.89
CA ALA A 3 -23.74 -1.20 -7.26
C ALA A 3 -22.72 -1.70 -8.30
N GLY A 4 -23.18 -2.30 -9.40
CA GLY A 4 -22.32 -2.74 -10.51
C GLY A 4 -21.51 -1.59 -11.11
N ARG A 5 -22.16 -0.43 -11.29
CA ARG A 5 -21.48 0.76 -11.77
C ARG A 5 -20.42 1.29 -10.81
N ALA A 6 -20.71 1.32 -9.51
CA ALA A 6 -19.74 1.73 -8.50
C ALA A 6 -18.51 0.79 -8.46
N ARG A 7 -18.72 -0.52 -8.63
CA ARG A 7 -17.63 -1.49 -8.76
C ARG A 7 -16.79 -1.27 -10.01
N ALA A 8 -17.41 -1.00 -11.16
CA ALA A 8 -16.71 -0.66 -12.40
C ALA A 8 -15.81 0.56 -12.25
N LEU A 9 -16.30 1.60 -11.58
CA LEU A 9 -15.50 2.80 -11.27
C LEU A 9 -14.31 2.47 -10.38
N ARG A 10 -14.51 1.72 -9.28
CA ARG A 10 -13.43 1.30 -8.38
C ARG A 10 -12.39 0.42 -9.07
N MET A 11 -12.80 -0.52 -9.94
CA MET A 11 -11.86 -1.34 -10.70
C MET A 11 -11.05 -0.50 -11.69
N ARG A 12 -11.68 0.45 -12.38
CA ARG A 12 -11.00 1.36 -13.29
C ARG A 12 -10.01 2.26 -12.54
N ALA A 13 -10.46 2.88 -11.46
CA ALA A 13 -9.66 3.77 -10.60
C ALA A 13 -8.40 3.07 -10.06
N GLN A 14 -8.53 1.81 -9.67
CA GLN A 14 -7.40 1.00 -9.21
C GLN A 14 -6.58 0.36 -10.33
N ARG A 15 -6.76 0.77 -11.59
CA ARG A 15 -6.03 0.26 -12.76
C ARG A 15 -6.22 -1.25 -13.02
N LEU A 16 -7.29 -1.85 -12.49
CA LEU A 16 -7.59 -3.27 -12.69
C LEU A 16 -8.20 -3.53 -14.07
N THR A 17 -8.93 -2.58 -14.65
CA THR A 17 -9.48 -2.69 -16.03
C THR A 17 -8.75 -1.83 -17.05
N THR A 18 -7.88 -0.93 -16.59
CA THR A 18 -7.08 -0.03 -17.45
C THR A 18 -5.63 -0.05 -16.99
N PRO A 19 -4.90 -1.16 -17.21
CA PRO A 19 -3.56 -1.34 -16.65
C PRO A 19 -2.59 -0.22 -17.06
N ALA A 20 -1.80 0.24 -16.11
CA ALA A 20 -0.74 1.21 -16.35
C ALA A 20 0.41 0.59 -17.17
N ARG A 21 1.14 1.43 -17.90
CA ARG A 21 2.30 1.00 -18.70
C ARG A 21 3.64 1.24 -18.01
N SER A 22 3.61 1.83 -16.82
CA SER A 22 4.81 2.10 -16.02
C SER A 22 4.49 2.09 -14.52
N LEU A 23 5.51 1.86 -13.70
CA LEU A 23 5.40 1.96 -12.24
C LEU A 23 5.08 3.39 -11.79
N ALA A 24 5.61 4.40 -12.49
CA ALA A 24 5.34 5.81 -12.19
C ALA A 24 3.86 6.16 -12.40
N GLU A 25 3.27 5.73 -13.53
CA GLU A 25 1.84 5.88 -13.80
C GLU A 25 1.01 5.15 -12.74
N LEU A 26 1.32 3.87 -12.48
CA LEU A 26 0.62 3.08 -11.47
C LEU A 26 0.58 3.80 -10.12
N LEU A 27 1.76 4.15 -9.58
CA LEU A 27 1.90 4.72 -8.24
C LEU A 27 1.33 6.15 -8.17
N HIS A 28 1.32 6.89 -9.27
CA HIS A 28 0.60 8.16 -9.35
C HIS A 28 -0.90 7.99 -9.16
N ASP A 29 -1.49 6.96 -9.79
CA ASP A 29 -2.94 6.76 -9.80
C ASP A 29 -3.48 6.05 -8.56
N VAL A 30 -2.78 5.02 -8.08
CA VAL A 30 -3.23 4.24 -6.90
C VAL A 30 -2.64 4.74 -5.58
N VAL A 31 -1.85 5.82 -5.63
CA VAL A 31 -1.13 6.46 -4.51
C VAL A 31 0.01 5.62 -3.94
N ALA A 32 -0.27 4.35 -3.63
CA ALA A 32 0.67 3.44 -3.00
C ALA A 32 0.25 1.98 -3.17
N VAL A 33 1.23 1.08 -3.12
CA VAL A 33 1.00 -0.38 -3.05
C VAL A 33 1.59 -0.92 -1.76
N GLN A 34 0.82 -1.67 -0.97
CA GLN A 34 1.32 -2.22 0.28
C GLN A 34 2.43 -3.24 0.03
N ALA A 35 3.53 -3.14 0.79
CA ALA A 35 4.79 -3.82 0.46
C ALA A 35 5.56 -4.29 1.70
N GLN A 36 4.88 -4.80 2.73
CA GLN A 36 5.56 -5.55 3.80
C GLN A 36 6.27 -6.76 3.22
N ASP A 37 5.58 -7.45 2.32
CA ASP A 37 6.06 -8.58 1.55
C ASP A 37 6.27 -8.14 0.09
N VAL A 38 7.47 -8.36 -0.45
CA VAL A 38 7.85 -7.90 -1.79
C VAL A 38 7.15 -8.72 -2.88
N THR A 39 6.92 -10.01 -2.65
CA THR A 39 6.18 -10.89 -3.56
C THR A 39 4.72 -10.44 -3.67
N ALA A 40 4.09 -10.12 -2.54
CA ALA A 40 2.74 -9.58 -2.48
C ALA A 40 2.64 -8.24 -3.21
N ALA A 41 3.60 -7.33 -3.00
CA ALA A 41 3.67 -6.06 -3.73
C ALA A 41 3.83 -6.29 -5.24
N GLY A 42 4.68 -7.23 -5.64
CA GLY A 42 4.84 -7.63 -7.04
C GLY A 42 3.53 -8.11 -7.65
N LEU A 43 2.78 -8.98 -6.96
CA LEU A 43 1.46 -9.43 -7.42
C LEU A 43 0.45 -8.28 -7.55
N ALA A 44 0.49 -7.29 -6.66
CA ALA A 44 -0.37 -6.12 -6.73
C ALA A 44 -0.01 -5.18 -7.91
N VAL A 45 1.29 -5.06 -8.25
CA VAL A 45 1.79 -4.38 -9.45
C VAL A 45 1.37 -5.13 -10.71
N ARG A 46 1.57 -6.46 -10.75
CA ARG A 46 1.16 -7.34 -11.86
C ARG A 46 -0.29 -7.13 -12.24
N ALA A 47 -1.20 -7.17 -11.26
CA ALA A 47 -2.63 -7.05 -11.48
C ALA A 47 -3.07 -5.69 -12.06
N ARG A 48 -2.19 -4.68 -12.07
CA ARG A 48 -2.50 -3.29 -12.43
C ARG A 48 -1.62 -2.74 -13.55
N THR A 49 -0.74 -3.56 -14.13
CA THR A 49 0.22 -3.12 -15.14
C THR A 49 0.26 -4.07 -16.32
N THR A 50 0.73 -3.57 -17.46
CA THR A 50 0.98 -4.37 -18.66
C THR A 50 2.37 -4.05 -19.21
N GLY A 51 3.07 -5.07 -19.71
CA GLY A 51 4.42 -4.93 -20.26
C GLY A 51 5.53 -4.75 -19.23
N LEU A 52 5.25 -4.98 -17.94
CA LEU A 52 6.27 -5.01 -16.88
C LEU A 52 6.59 -6.44 -16.46
N ALA A 53 7.79 -6.63 -15.95
CA ALA A 53 8.28 -7.85 -15.33
C ALA A 53 8.74 -7.59 -13.88
N PRO A 54 8.90 -8.64 -13.05
CA PRO A 54 9.42 -8.49 -11.69
C PRO A 54 10.75 -7.74 -11.61
N THR A 55 11.62 -7.91 -12.61
CA THR A 55 12.92 -7.23 -12.71
C THR A 55 12.80 -5.72 -12.85
N ASP A 56 11.73 -5.21 -13.47
CA ASP A 56 11.52 -3.76 -13.59
C ASP A 56 11.22 -3.12 -12.23
N LEU A 57 10.47 -3.82 -11.37
CA LEU A 57 10.21 -3.38 -10.00
C LEU A 57 11.50 -3.36 -9.17
N SER A 58 12.32 -4.42 -9.26
CA SER A 58 13.63 -4.46 -8.60
C SER A 58 14.54 -3.33 -9.08
N ALA A 59 14.64 -3.13 -10.40
CA ALA A 59 15.44 -2.05 -10.99
C ALA A 59 14.99 -0.66 -10.55
N ALA A 60 13.67 -0.41 -10.48
CA ALA A 60 13.14 0.87 -10.01
C ALA A 60 13.35 1.10 -8.50
N LEU A 61 13.34 0.04 -7.70
CA LEU A 61 13.70 0.11 -6.28
C LEU A 61 15.18 0.41 -6.08
N ASP A 62 16.06 -0.15 -6.91
CA ASP A 62 17.50 0.06 -6.86
C ASP A 62 17.90 1.46 -7.35
N ALA A 63 17.29 1.93 -8.45
CA ALA A 63 17.42 3.31 -8.92
C ALA A 63 16.79 4.32 -7.95
N GLY A 64 15.86 3.87 -7.11
CA GLY A 64 15.14 4.67 -6.13
C GLY A 64 14.00 5.51 -6.72
N ASP A 65 13.60 5.27 -7.96
CA ASP A 65 12.41 5.89 -8.58
C ASP A 65 11.12 5.44 -7.89
N VAL A 66 11.14 4.19 -7.42
CA VAL A 66 10.18 3.64 -6.47
C VAL A 66 10.85 3.55 -5.11
N VAL A 67 10.16 4.04 -4.09
CA VAL A 67 10.64 4.03 -2.71
C VAL A 67 9.73 3.13 -1.88
N ARG A 68 10.34 2.19 -1.16
CA ARG A 68 9.64 1.33 -0.22
C ARG A 68 9.84 1.86 1.20
N THR A 69 8.81 2.48 1.78
CA THR A 69 8.89 3.10 3.12
C THR A 69 7.53 3.08 3.84
N CYS A 70 7.49 3.47 5.12
CA CYS A 70 6.25 3.56 5.88
C CYS A 70 5.33 4.68 5.36
N ALA A 71 4.05 4.38 5.22
CA ALA A 71 3.01 5.33 4.81
C ALA A 71 1.72 5.09 5.61
N MET A 72 0.61 4.80 4.94
CA MET A 72 -0.70 4.64 5.56
C MET A 72 -0.66 3.63 6.71
N ARG A 73 -1.17 4.06 7.87
CA ARG A 73 -1.25 3.26 9.11
C ARG A 73 0.09 2.72 9.64
N GLY A 74 1.22 3.23 9.17
CA GLY A 74 2.57 2.80 9.55
C GLY A 74 3.05 1.56 8.79
N ALA A 75 2.23 1.03 7.87
CA ALA A 75 2.63 -0.07 7.00
C ALA A 75 3.58 0.43 5.90
N VAL A 76 4.51 -0.44 5.51
CA VAL A 76 5.42 -0.25 4.38
C VAL A 76 4.65 -0.26 3.04
N HIS A 77 4.90 0.71 2.18
CA HIS A 77 4.32 0.80 0.85
C HIS A 77 5.39 1.12 -0.19
N LEU A 78 5.16 0.72 -1.44
CA LEU A 78 5.77 1.31 -2.62
C LEU A 78 5.13 2.67 -2.87
N LEU A 79 5.97 3.68 -2.99
CA LEU A 79 5.60 5.05 -3.31
C LEU A 79 6.44 5.54 -4.48
N ARG A 80 5.88 6.43 -5.30
CA ARG A 80 6.65 7.19 -6.27
C ARG A 80 7.59 8.14 -5.53
N ARG A 81 8.85 8.25 -5.94
CA ARG A 81 9.85 9.12 -5.29
C ARG A 81 9.32 10.52 -4.97
N GLU A 82 8.63 11.15 -5.93
CA GLU A 82 8.05 12.50 -5.83
C GLU A 82 6.92 12.65 -4.80
N ASP A 83 6.36 11.55 -4.29
CA ASP A 83 5.28 11.61 -3.31
C ASP A 83 5.75 11.26 -1.89
N VAL A 84 6.99 10.79 -1.74
CA VAL A 84 7.50 10.28 -0.47
C VAL A 84 7.59 11.40 0.58
N GLY A 85 8.15 12.55 0.22
CA GLY A 85 8.43 13.64 1.16
C GLY A 85 7.16 14.08 1.88
N TRP A 86 6.17 14.48 1.09
CA TRP A 86 4.91 14.99 1.63
C TRP A 86 4.08 13.89 2.33
N LEU A 87 4.07 12.65 1.83
CA LEU A 87 3.34 11.55 2.47
C LEU A 87 3.93 11.18 3.83
N VAL A 88 5.27 11.09 3.93
CA VAL A 88 5.95 10.81 5.21
C VAL A 88 5.77 11.99 6.17
N ALA A 89 5.84 13.23 5.69
CA ALA A 89 5.58 14.41 6.52
C ALA A 89 4.15 14.43 7.08
N LEU A 90 3.16 14.03 6.28
CA LEU A 90 1.75 14.00 6.67
C LEU A 90 1.41 12.83 7.60
N LEU A 91 1.86 11.61 7.27
CA LEU A 91 1.45 10.37 7.95
C LEU A 91 2.42 9.95 9.07
N GLY A 92 3.70 10.28 8.93
CA GLY A 92 4.77 9.89 9.84
C GLY A 92 4.54 10.28 11.29
N PRO A 93 4.15 11.53 11.62
CA PRO A 93 3.86 11.96 12.98
C PRO A 93 2.79 11.10 13.66
N VAL A 94 1.69 10.79 12.95
CA VAL A 94 0.59 9.96 13.44
C VAL A 94 1.08 8.53 13.74
N ASN A 95 1.85 7.95 12.84
CA ASN A 95 2.42 6.60 12.99
C ASN A 95 3.44 6.52 14.14
N VAL A 96 4.28 7.54 14.31
CA VAL A 96 5.24 7.66 15.42
C VAL A 96 4.54 7.72 16.76
N ALA A 97 3.46 8.52 16.85
CA ALA A 97 2.64 8.60 18.05
C ALA A 97 1.98 7.26 18.37
N ARG A 98 1.36 6.61 17.37
CA ARG A 98 0.68 5.30 17.52
C ARG A 98 1.61 4.20 18.03
N SER A 99 2.86 4.17 17.58
CA SER A 99 3.84 3.15 17.97
C SER A 99 4.56 3.45 19.30
N ARG A 100 4.34 4.63 19.92
CA ARG A 100 5.14 5.10 21.07
C ARG A 100 5.14 4.14 22.26
N ARG A 101 3.96 3.66 22.67
CA ARG A 101 3.86 2.72 23.81
C ARG A 101 4.72 1.49 23.59
N ARG A 102 4.59 0.87 22.42
CA ARG A 102 5.35 -0.34 22.06
C ARG A 102 6.85 -0.09 21.94
N ARG A 103 7.26 1.08 21.43
CA ARG A 103 8.68 1.49 21.42
C ARG A 103 9.24 1.57 22.85
N LEU A 104 8.53 2.20 23.78
CA LEU A 104 8.96 2.30 25.18
C LEU A 104 9.06 0.93 25.86
N GLU A 105 8.11 0.02 25.63
CA GLU A 105 8.17 -1.38 26.11
C GLU A 105 9.42 -2.13 25.60
N LEU A 106 9.93 -1.74 24.43
CA LEU A 106 11.13 -2.32 23.81
C LEU A 106 12.42 -1.56 24.19
N GLY A 107 12.37 -0.62 25.14
CA GLY A 107 13.52 0.19 25.55
C GLY A 107 13.90 1.29 24.55
N LEU A 108 13.09 1.54 23.52
CA LEU A 108 13.30 2.59 22.53
C LEU A 108 12.69 3.90 23.03
N THR A 109 13.39 4.57 23.96
CA THR A 109 13.02 5.91 24.42
C THR A 109 13.13 6.93 23.29
N ASP A 110 12.48 8.08 23.46
CA ASP A 110 12.54 9.15 22.45
C ASP A 110 13.99 9.65 22.25
N ASP A 111 14.83 9.66 23.30
CA ASP A 111 16.26 9.99 23.23
C ASP A 111 17.08 8.93 22.47
N VAL A 112 16.84 7.64 22.75
CA VAL A 112 17.50 6.53 22.03
C VAL A 112 17.14 6.59 20.55
N CYS A 113 15.87 6.81 20.25
CA CYS A 113 15.38 6.97 18.89
C CYS A 113 16.00 8.20 18.20
N ALA A 114 16.08 9.35 18.86
CA ALA A 114 16.69 10.56 18.30
C ALA A 114 18.17 10.34 17.95
N ARG A 115 18.96 9.83 18.91
CA ARG A 115 20.38 9.48 18.68
C ARG A 115 20.54 8.49 17.53
N ALA A 116 19.68 7.49 17.46
CA ALA A 116 19.72 6.52 16.37
C ALA A 116 19.48 7.16 15.01
N LEU A 117 18.61 8.17 14.89
CA LEU A 117 18.41 8.87 13.61
C LEU A 117 19.68 9.56 13.14
N ASP A 118 20.42 10.18 14.05
CA ASP A 118 21.67 10.88 13.72
C ASP A 118 22.74 9.88 13.29
N VAL A 119 22.91 8.78 14.04
CA VAL A 119 23.82 7.69 13.66
C VAL A 119 23.42 7.09 12.31
N LEU A 120 22.12 6.85 12.06
CA LEU A 120 21.65 6.29 10.78
C LEU A 120 22.04 7.17 9.60
N ARG A 121 21.97 8.51 9.74
CA ARG A 121 22.41 9.47 8.70
C ARG A 121 23.90 9.37 8.40
N GLU A 122 24.71 9.01 9.38
CA GLU A 122 26.17 8.88 9.22
C GLU A 122 26.57 7.51 8.65
N VAL A 123 25.93 6.42 9.11
CA VAL A 123 26.39 5.05 8.79
C VAL A 123 25.78 4.46 7.53
N LEU A 124 24.66 5.00 7.03
CA LEU A 124 24.00 4.54 5.80
C LEU A 124 24.56 5.25 4.55
N THR A 125 25.88 5.19 4.36
CA THR A 125 26.54 5.69 3.15
C THR A 125 26.35 4.77 1.94
N GLU A 126 25.99 3.51 2.19
CA GLU A 126 25.66 2.47 1.23
C GLU A 126 24.44 1.65 1.73
N PRO A 127 23.76 0.87 0.88
CA PRO A 127 22.69 0.00 1.34
C PRO A 127 23.20 -1.06 2.33
N LEU A 128 22.61 -1.12 3.53
CA LEU A 128 22.98 -2.06 4.59
C LEU A 128 21.84 -3.02 4.93
N THR A 129 22.13 -4.28 5.14
CA THR A 129 21.17 -5.24 5.71
C THR A 129 20.81 -4.85 7.15
N LYS A 130 19.64 -5.27 7.64
CA LYS A 130 19.22 -5.01 9.03
C LYS A 130 20.30 -5.41 10.07
N PRO A 131 20.94 -6.59 10.00
CA PRO A 131 22.04 -6.93 10.92
C PRO A 131 23.23 -5.97 10.85
N GLN A 132 23.62 -5.53 9.65
CA GLN A 132 24.68 -4.53 9.50
C GLN A 132 24.29 -3.20 10.13
N VAL A 133 23.06 -2.73 9.94
CA VAL A 133 22.55 -1.51 10.60
C VAL A 133 22.61 -1.64 12.12
N VAL A 134 22.15 -2.76 12.68
CA VAL A 134 22.21 -3.01 14.13
C VAL A 134 23.66 -2.99 14.64
N ALA A 135 24.59 -3.64 13.93
CA ALA A 135 26.00 -3.66 14.31
C ALA A 135 26.63 -2.25 14.28
N ARG A 136 26.32 -1.45 13.26
CA ARG A 136 26.81 -0.05 13.15
C ARG A 136 26.24 0.84 14.25
N LEU A 137 24.94 0.71 14.55
CA LEU A 137 24.29 1.40 15.67
C LEU A 137 24.96 1.04 17.01
N ALA A 138 25.23 -0.24 17.25
CA ALA A 138 25.90 -0.69 18.47
C ALA A 138 27.32 -0.09 18.61
N GLY A 139 28.08 -0.04 17.51
CA GLY A 139 29.40 0.60 17.47
C GLY A 139 29.39 2.10 17.79
N ALA A 140 28.26 2.78 17.53
CA ALA A 140 28.03 4.19 17.88
C ALA A 140 27.29 4.38 19.23
N GLY A 141 27.20 3.32 20.05
CA GLY A 141 26.59 3.38 21.39
C GLY A 141 25.06 3.35 21.40
N VAL A 142 24.41 2.87 20.33
CA VAL A 142 22.98 2.55 20.30
C VAL A 142 22.83 1.03 20.23
N ALA A 143 22.91 0.38 21.38
CA ALA A 143 22.78 -1.08 21.46
C ALA A 143 21.31 -1.50 21.35
N LEU A 144 21.05 -2.49 20.48
CA LEU A 144 19.74 -3.11 20.30
C LEU A 144 19.91 -4.62 20.40
N ASP A 145 18.97 -5.29 21.06
CA ASP A 145 18.94 -6.76 21.05
C ASP A 145 18.35 -7.27 19.72
N PRO A 146 19.14 -7.94 18.85
CA PRO A 146 18.66 -8.44 17.57
C PRO A 146 17.66 -9.59 17.69
N ALA A 147 17.56 -10.25 18.86
CA ALA A 147 16.58 -11.30 19.13
C ALA A 147 15.17 -10.73 19.45
N THR A 148 15.07 -9.42 19.67
CA THR A 148 13.80 -8.73 19.96
C THR A 148 13.24 -8.02 18.72
N PRO A 149 11.97 -7.57 18.77
CA PRO A 149 11.43 -6.69 17.74
C PRO A 149 12.04 -5.28 17.70
N ALA A 150 12.90 -4.89 18.65
CA ALA A 150 13.40 -3.52 18.78
C ALA A 150 14.06 -2.96 17.50
N PRO A 151 14.94 -3.70 16.78
CA PRO A 151 15.50 -3.21 15.52
C PRO A 151 14.44 -2.88 14.46
N ALA A 152 13.41 -3.71 14.33
CA ALA A 152 12.33 -3.48 13.36
C ALA A 152 11.51 -2.23 13.73
N TYR A 153 11.21 -2.03 15.02
CA TYR A 153 10.50 -0.84 15.50
C TYR A 153 11.32 0.43 15.36
N LEU A 154 12.64 0.37 15.57
CA LEU A 154 13.52 1.53 15.37
C LEU A 154 13.61 1.91 13.89
N LEU A 155 13.75 0.93 12.99
CA LEU A 155 13.77 1.18 11.55
C LEU A 155 12.43 1.73 11.04
N ALA A 156 11.31 1.21 11.56
CA ALA A 156 10.00 1.78 11.27
C ALA A 156 9.86 3.21 11.80
N TYR A 157 10.38 3.51 13.00
CA TYR A 157 10.43 4.88 13.52
C TYR A 157 11.25 5.79 12.60
N ALA A 158 12.44 5.36 12.18
CA ALA A 158 13.30 6.11 11.27
C ALA A 158 12.64 6.34 9.89
N ALA A 159 11.92 5.35 9.37
CA ALA A 159 11.17 5.47 8.12
C ALA A 159 10.04 6.52 8.24
N ASN A 160 9.26 6.47 9.33
CA ASN A 160 8.22 7.47 9.62
C ASN A 160 8.77 8.86 9.98
N LYS A 161 10.07 8.97 10.26
CA LYS A 161 10.80 10.24 10.43
C LYS A 161 11.52 10.70 9.16
N GLY A 162 11.30 10.00 8.03
CA GLY A 162 11.89 10.37 6.74
C GLY A 162 13.40 10.18 6.66
N VAL A 163 13.97 9.27 7.46
CA VAL A 163 15.43 9.05 7.50
C VAL A 163 15.84 7.87 6.63
N VAL A 164 15.07 6.78 6.63
CA VAL A 164 15.43 5.55 5.92
C VAL A 164 14.29 5.08 5.01
N CYS A 165 14.67 4.37 3.95
CA CYS A 165 13.77 3.50 3.21
C CYS A 165 14.36 2.10 3.09
N ALA A 166 13.51 1.13 2.82
CA ALA A 166 13.89 -0.26 2.62
C ALA A 166 14.14 -0.52 1.12
N GLY A 167 15.14 -1.34 0.81
CA GLY A 167 15.22 -2.11 -0.41
C GLY A 167 14.51 -3.46 -0.23
N GLU A 168 14.93 -4.48 -1.00
CA GLU A 168 14.44 -5.84 -0.84
C GLU A 168 14.86 -6.45 0.51
N SER A 169 16.16 -6.38 0.83
CA SER A 169 16.75 -6.91 2.07
C SER A 169 17.65 -5.92 2.81
N THR A 170 17.79 -4.71 2.27
CA THR A 170 18.67 -3.64 2.77
C THR A 170 17.89 -2.39 3.18
N TYR A 171 18.57 -1.46 3.83
CA TYR A 171 18.11 -0.15 4.21
C TYR A 171 19.12 0.88 3.69
N ARG A 172 18.63 2.03 3.29
CA ARG A 172 19.43 3.17 2.82
C ARG A 172 18.79 4.46 3.32
N LEU A 173 19.51 5.58 3.19
CA LEU A 173 18.91 6.88 3.45
C LEU A 173 17.76 7.15 2.50
N LEU A 174 16.70 7.70 3.06
CA LEU A 174 15.59 8.17 2.27
C LEU A 174 16.06 9.37 1.43
N PRO A 175 15.85 9.36 0.10
CA PRO A 175 16.20 10.50 -0.74
C PRO A 175 15.50 11.76 -0.23
N ARG A 176 16.26 12.84 -0.08
CA ARG A 176 15.68 14.16 0.18
C ARG A 176 14.78 14.55 -0.98
N THR A 177 13.63 15.08 -0.64
CA THR A 177 12.65 15.63 -1.57
C THR A 177 12.38 17.05 -1.13
N ASP A 178 12.47 18.01 -2.05
CA ASP A 178 12.21 19.43 -1.78
C ASP A 178 10.70 19.73 -1.89
N ASP A 179 9.86 18.80 -1.44
CA ASP A 179 8.42 18.88 -1.61
C ASP A 179 7.79 19.86 -0.62
N GLU A 180 6.97 20.78 -1.14
CA GLU A 180 6.10 21.56 -0.28
C GLU A 180 5.11 20.63 0.46
N PRO A 181 4.88 20.84 1.77
CA PRO A 181 3.91 20.06 2.52
C PRO A 181 2.53 20.10 1.85
N ARG A 182 1.98 18.92 1.56
CA ARG A 182 0.61 18.79 1.04
C ARG A 182 -0.31 18.37 2.18
N GLY A 183 -1.46 19.03 2.29
CA GLY A 183 -2.43 18.79 3.35
C GLY A 183 -3.33 17.57 3.12
N VAL A 184 -4.19 17.28 4.10
CA VAL A 184 -5.15 16.16 4.06
C VAL A 184 -6.04 16.20 2.81
N ALA A 185 -6.48 17.38 2.37
CA ALA A 185 -7.32 17.53 1.17
C ALA A 185 -6.65 16.99 -0.11
N GLU A 186 -5.33 17.12 -0.26
CA GLU A 186 -4.61 16.52 -1.39
C GLU A 186 -4.60 15.00 -1.29
N LEU A 187 -4.35 14.44 -0.09
CA LEU A 187 -4.41 13.00 0.12
C LEU A 187 -5.83 12.46 -0.17
N VAL A 188 -6.88 13.21 0.17
CA VAL A 188 -8.28 12.88 -0.16
C VAL A 188 -8.48 12.86 -1.68
N ARG A 189 -7.98 13.85 -2.44
CA ARG A 189 -8.06 13.83 -3.91
C ARG A 189 -7.38 12.61 -4.50
N ARG A 190 -6.17 12.30 -4.02
CA ARG A 190 -5.39 11.12 -4.43
C ARG A 190 -6.13 9.83 -4.10
N TYR A 191 -6.73 9.75 -2.91
CA TYR A 191 -7.56 8.62 -2.50
C TYR A 191 -8.79 8.46 -3.39
N LEU A 192 -9.56 9.52 -3.64
CA LEU A 192 -10.76 9.42 -4.48
C LEU A 192 -10.44 9.12 -5.95
N ARG A 193 -9.26 9.49 -6.44
CA ARG A 193 -8.77 9.05 -7.76
C ARG A 193 -8.55 7.55 -7.83
N ALA A 194 -8.06 6.95 -6.75
CA ALA A 194 -7.72 5.52 -6.67
C ALA A 194 -8.90 4.64 -6.22
N TYR A 195 -9.76 5.14 -5.33
CA TYR A 195 -10.75 4.36 -4.58
C TYR A 195 -12.17 4.93 -4.69
N GLY A 196 -12.36 6.06 -5.39
CA GLY A 196 -13.67 6.67 -5.58
C GLY A 196 -14.62 5.78 -6.41
N PRO A 197 -15.93 5.81 -6.14
CA PRO A 197 -16.61 6.52 -5.05
C PRO A 197 -16.34 5.90 -3.66
N ALA A 198 -16.14 6.74 -2.63
CA ALA A 198 -15.83 6.30 -1.27
C ALA A 198 -16.26 7.30 -0.18
N THR A 199 -16.47 6.80 1.05
CA THR A 199 -16.95 7.60 2.20
C THR A 199 -15.81 8.28 2.97
N VAL A 200 -16.17 9.21 3.87
CA VAL A 200 -15.23 9.81 4.82
C VAL A 200 -14.66 8.74 5.76
N GLU A 201 -15.50 7.79 6.15
CA GLU A 201 -15.14 6.65 7.00
C GLU A 201 -14.16 5.72 6.29
N ASP A 202 -14.35 5.46 4.99
CA ASP A 202 -13.40 4.68 4.18
C ASP A 202 -12.03 5.36 4.12
N PHE A 203 -11.99 6.67 3.82
CA PHE A 203 -10.74 7.43 3.79
C PHE A 203 -10.05 7.47 5.17
N THR A 204 -10.82 7.63 6.24
CA THR A 204 -10.29 7.65 7.62
C THR A 204 -9.64 6.31 7.96
N ALA A 205 -10.34 5.20 7.68
CA ALA A 205 -9.81 3.86 7.92
C ALA A 205 -8.59 3.56 7.05
N TRP A 206 -8.59 3.98 5.78
CA TRP A 206 -7.49 3.77 4.86
C TRP A 206 -6.25 4.60 5.24
N SER A 207 -6.38 5.92 5.40
CA SER A 207 -5.24 6.79 5.70
C SER A 207 -4.64 6.49 7.08
N GLY A 208 -5.52 6.19 8.05
CA GLY A 208 -5.16 6.10 9.46
C GLY A 208 -4.94 7.46 10.12
N LEU A 209 -5.33 8.56 9.47
CA LEU A 209 -5.30 9.90 10.04
C LEU A 209 -6.38 10.06 11.15
N PRO A 210 -6.19 10.96 12.12
CA PRO A 210 -7.21 11.28 13.11
C PRO A 210 -8.49 11.80 12.46
N GLU A 211 -9.65 11.29 12.88
CA GLU A 211 -10.95 11.64 12.29
C GLU A 211 -11.24 13.14 12.30
N VAL A 212 -10.80 13.87 13.34
CA VAL A 212 -10.95 15.32 13.44
C VAL A 212 -10.24 16.05 12.30
N GLU A 213 -9.02 15.63 11.95
CA GLU A 213 -8.27 16.22 10.83
C GLU A 213 -8.90 15.87 9.48
N VAL A 214 -9.42 14.64 9.35
CA VAL A 214 -10.12 14.21 8.14
C VAL A 214 -11.39 15.04 7.91
N ARG A 215 -12.25 15.16 8.92
CA ARG A 215 -13.53 15.87 8.81
C ARG A 215 -13.35 17.37 8.57
N ALA A 216 -12.21 17.94 8.97
CA ALA A 216 -11.87 19.32 8.65
C ALA A 216 -11.49 19.54 7.17
N ALA A 217 -11.15 18.48 6.43
CA ALA A 217 -10.62 18.55 5.07
C ALA A 217 -11.40 17.72 4.02
N PHE A 218 -12.44 16.98 4.41
CA PHE A 218 -13.25 16.11 3.55
C PHE A 218 -14.69 15.98 4.08
N PRO A 219 -15.75 16.26 3.27
CA PRO A 219 -15.77 16.70 1.87
C PRO A 219 -15.32 18.15 1.62
N PHE A 220 -15.07 18.48 0.36
CA PHE A 220 -14.85 19.84 -0.16
C PHE A 220 -15.68 20.06 -1.44
N ASP A 221 -15.91 21.32 -1.79
CA ASP A 221 -16.98 21.76 -2.71
C ASP A 221 -16.97 21.10 -4.11
N ASP A 222 -15.79 20.76 -4.65
CA ASP A 222 -15.67 20.18 -6.00
C ASP A 222 -16.04 18.69 -6.07
N LEU A 223 -16.49 18.06 -4.98
CA LEU A 223 -16.82 16.64 -4.95
C LEU A 223 -18.29 16.38 -5.26
N VAL A 224 -18.55 15.26 -5.95
CA VAL A 224 -19.91 14.78 -6.22
C VAL A 224 -20.28 13.73 -5.18
N GLU A 225 -21.36 13.99 -4.42
CA GLU A 225 -21.92 13.01 -3.49
C GLU A 225 -22.81 12.00 -4.22
N GLY A 226 -22.72 10.73 -3.82
CA GLY A 226 -23.62 9.68 -4.28
C GLY A 226 -23.82 8.59 -3.23
N LYS A 227 -24.65 7.59 -3.57
CA LYS A 227 -25.02 6.48 -2.68
C LYS A 227 -23.82 5.73 -2.06
N HIS A 228 -22.69 5.68 -2.76
CA HIS A 228 -21.48 4.95 -2.33
C HIS A 228 -20.38 5.89 -1.82
N GLY A 229 -20.74 7.12 -1.46
CA GLY A 229 -19.83 8.16 -0.98
C GLY A 229 -19.52 9.20 -2.04
N TRP A 230 -18.39 9.89 -1.85
CA TRP A 230 -17.93 11.00 -2.66
C TRP A 230 -17.04 10.52 -3.81
N GLN A 231 -17.05 11.28 -4.91
CA GLN A 231 -16.17 11.04 -6.05
C GLN A 231 -15.72 12.36 -6.68
N LEU A 232 -14.59 12.31 -7.39
CA LEU A 232 -14.15 13.43 -8.22
C LEU A 232 -15.11 13.62 -9.42
N PRO A 233 -15.33 14.86 -9.88
CA PRO A 233 -16.04 15.11 -11.13
C PRO A 233 -15.31 14.41 -12.28
N THR A 234 -16.07 13.79 -13.18
CA THR A 234 -15.59 12.98 -14.30
C THR A 234 -14.99 11.62 -13.89
N THR A 235 -15.82 10.59 -13.95
CA THR A 235 -15.34 9.21 -14.16
C THR A 235 -16.45 8.44 -14.88
N ASP A 236 -16.28 8.25 -16.18
CA ASP A 236 -17.01 7.19 -16.89
C ASP A 236 -16.19 5.90 -16.79
N ALA A 237 -16.87 4.77 -16.63
CA ALA A 237 -16.29 3.44 -16.65
C ALA A 237 -17.05 2.60 -17.68
N ALA A 238 -16.39 1.67 -18.36
CA ALA A 238 -17.14 0.66 -19.10
C ALA A 238 -17.92 -0.22 -18.11
N ASP A 239 -19.06 -0.75 -18.55
CA ASP A 239 -19.69 -1.83 -17.82
C ASP A 239 -18.76 -3.06 -17.83
N LEU A 240 -18.81 -3.82 -16.74
CA LEU A 240 -18.01 -5.01 -16.54
C LEU A 240 -18.79 -6.22 -17.03
N ASP A 241 -18.13 -7.08 -17.79
CA ASP A 241 -18.69 -8.33 -18.29
C ASP A 241 -17.66 -9.45 -18.12
N GLY A 242 -17.72 -10.16 -16.99
CA GLY A 242 -16.87 -11.31 -16.72
C GLY A 242 -15.39 -11.01 -16.51
N THR A 243 -15.01 -9.76 -16.17
CA THR A 243 -13.61 -9.40 -15.92
C THR A 243 -13.08 -10.07 -14.65
N VAL A 244 -12.05 -10.92 -14.79
CA VAL A 244 -11.41 -11.64 -13.68
C VAL A 244 -10.05 -11.01 -13.30
N ARG A 245 -9.76 -10.91 -12.00
CA ARG A 245 -8.43 -10.56 -11.47
C ARG A 245 -8.02 -11.44 -10.29
N LEU A 246 -6.80 -11.96 -10.32
CA LEU A 246 -6.19 -12.69 -9.18
C LEU A 246 -5.34 -11.75 -8.32
N LEU A 247 -5.92 -11.23 -7.25
CA LEU A 247 -5.23 -10.28 -6.37
C LEU A 247 -4.41 -11.02 -5.32
N GLY A 248 -3.18 -10.56 -5.09
CA GLY A 248 -2.29 -11.12 -4.08
C GLY A 248 -2.74 -10.80 -2.65
N PRO A 249 -2.06 -11.36 -1.63
CA PRO A 249 -2.30 -10.95 -0.24
C PRO A 249 -1.98 -9.46 -0.04
N PHE A 250 -2.62 -8.84 0.94
CA PHE A 250 -2.48 -7.41 1.26
C PHE A 250 -2.83 -6.44 0.11
N ASP A 251 -3.60 -6.89 -0.89
CA ASP A 251 -4.00 -6.02 -1.99
C ASP A 251 -4.92 -4.87 -1.52
N THR A 252 -4.74 -3.70 -2.14
CA THR A 252 -5.47 -2.49 -1.76
C THR A 252 -6.96 -2.55 -2.10
N PHE A 253 -7.41 -3.53 -2.89
CA PHE A 253 -8.80 -3.67 -3.32
C PHE A 253 -9.80 -3.75 -2.17
N LEU A 254 -9.54 -4.59 -1.15
CA LEU A 254 -10.37 -4.63 0.07
C LEU A 254 -9.84 -3.72 1.18
N LEU A 255 -8.53 -3.50 1.24
CA LEU A 255 -7.90 -2.71 2.30
C LEU A 255 -8.06 -1.20 2.11
N GLY A 256 -8.57 -0.77 0.97
CA GLY A 256 -8.93 0.62 0.63
C GLY A 256 -10.19 1.14 1.31
N TYR A 257 -10.99 0.27 1.94
CA TYR A 257 -12.32 0.62 2.43
C TYR A 257 -12.56 0.12 3.86
N ALA A 258 -13.33 0.91 4.61
CA ALA A 258 -13.89 0.52 5.90
C ALA A 258 -15.06 -0.44 5.66
N ASP A 259 -16.01 -0.04 4.80
CA ASP A 259 -17.11 -0.88 4.35
C ASP A 259 -16.75 -1.62 3.07
N ARG A 260 -16.72 -2.95 3.19
CA ARG A 260 -16.35 -3.87 2.11
C ARG A 260 -17.55 -4.54 1.47
N THR A 261 -18.78 -4.28 1.93
CA THR A 261 -19.99 -4.98 1.47
C THR A 261 -20.27 -4.79 -0.02
N LEU A 262 -19.79 -3.71 -0.63
CA LEU A 262 -19.87 -3.52 -2.07
C LEU A 262 -18.99 -4.51 -2.86
N LEU A 263 -17.87 -4.93 -2.27
CA LEU A 263 -16.81 -5.72 -2.90
C LEU A 263 -16.80 -7.18 -2.44
N LEU A 264 -17.29 -7.47 -1.24
CA LEU A 264 -17.36 -8.81 -0.65
C LEU A 264 -18.73 -9.00 -0.04
N ASP A 265 -19.44 -10.04 -0.48
CA ASP A 265 -20.74 -10.39 0.08
C ASP A 265 -20.56 -10.77 1.57
N PRO A 266 -21.36 -10.19 2.50
CA PRO A 266 -21.31 -10.57 3.91
C PRO A 266 -21.42 -12.07 4.17
N SER A 267 -22.12 -12.84 3.32
CA SER A 267 -22.22 -14.30 3.48
C SER A 267 -20.88 -15.04 3.26
N ASP A 268 -19.95 -14.43 2.52
CA ASP A 268 -18.64 -14.99 2.22
C ASP A 268 -17.50 -14.41 3.08
N ALA A 269 -17.81 -13.49 4.01
CA ALA A 269 -16.80 -12.82 4.84
C ALA A 269 -15.92 -13.78 5.66
N ALA A 270 -16.46 -14.92 6.09
CA ALA A 270 -15.70 -15.95 6.81
C ALA A 270 -14.70 -16.71 5.92
N ARG A 271 -14.88 -16.66 4.60
CA ARG A 271 -14.10 -17.41 3.61
C ARG A 271 -13.00 -16.57 2.98
N ALA A 272 -13.15 -15.24 3.01
CA ALA A 272 -12.20 -14.29 2.43
C ALA A 272 -11.75 -13.26 3.47
N GLN A 273 -10.59 -13.51 4.07
CA GLN A 273 -9.97 -12.52 4.96
C GLN A 273 -9.59 -11.25 4.17
N PRO A 274 -9.76 -10.04 4.73
CA PRO A 274 -9.48 -8.80 3.99
C PRO A 274 -8.05 -8.66 3.45
N ALA A 275 -7.06 -9.18 4.18
CA ALA A 275 -5.65 -9.16 3.76
C ALA A 275 -5.22 -10.44 3.00
N GLY A 276 -6.16 -11.35 2.72
CA GLY A 276 -5.90 -12.57 1.96
C GLY A 276 -5.78 -12.31 0.45
N PRO A 277 -5.37 -13.33 -0.31
CA PRO A 277 -5.47 -13.34 -1.77
C PRO A 277 -6.90 -13.61 -2.24
N HIS A 278 -7.34 -12.94 -3.31
CA HIS A 278 -8.73 -12.97 -3.80
C HIS A 278 -8.82 -13.23 -5.30
N VAL A 279 -9.90 -13.91 -5.71
CA VAL A 279 -10.37 -13.90 -7.10
C VAL A 279 -11.50 -12.87 -7.18
N VAL A 280 -11.30 -11.82 -7.98
CA VAL A 280 -12.29 -10.76 -8.19
C VAL A 280 -12.93 -10.94 -9.55
N VAL A 281 -14.26 -10.94 -9.61
CA VAL A 281 -15.06 -10.96 -10.84
C VAL A 281 -16.00 -9.77 -10.82
N ASP A 282 -15.89 -8.91 -11.82
CA ASP A 282 -16.70 -7.69 -11.97
C ASP A 282 -16.76 -6.82 -10.68
N GLY A 283 -15.63 -6.74 -10.00
CA GLY A 283 -15.41 -5.96 -8.79
C GLY A 283 -16.00 -6.59 -7.53
N GLN A 284 -16.37 -7.87 -7.57
CA GLN A 284 -16.75 -8.65 -6.40
C GLN A 284 -15.78 -9.79 -6.16
N VAL A 285 -15.42 -10.03 -4.91
CA VAL A 285 -14.67 -11.21 -4.51
C VAL A 285 -15.57 -12.43 -4.67
N ARG A 286 -15.15 -13.38 -5.52
CA ARG A 286 -15.87 -14.63 -5.83
C ARG A 286 -15.10 -15.89 -5.46
N GLY A 287 -13.89 -15.73 -4.94
CA GLY A 287 -13.06 -16.82 -4.48
C GLY A 287 -11.83 -16.32 -3.75
N THR A 288 -11.08 -17.24 -3.17
CA THR A 288 -9.70 -17.05 -2.73
C THR A 288 -8.79 -17.95 -3.55
N TRP A 289 -7.49 -17.71 -3.46
CA TRP A 289 -6.53 -18.59 -4.11
C TRP A 289 -5.24 -18.70 -3.30
N ARG A 290 -4.43 -19.72 -3.58
CA ARG A 290 -3.10 -19.86 -3.00
C ARG A 290 -2.16 -20.50 -3.99
N ARG A 291 -0.85 -20.25 -3.81
CA ARG A 291 0.18 -21.03 -4.51
C ARG A 291 0.49 -22.29 -3.71
N ARG A 292 0.55 -23.43 -4.39
CA ARG A 292 0.98 -24.71 -3.82
C ARG A 292 1.68 -25.52 -4.89
N ASP A 293 2.89 -25.99 -4.61
CA ASP A 293 3.67 -26.87 -5.50
C ASP A 293 3.78 -26.33 -6.94
N GLY A 294 4.04 -25.02 -7.08
CA GLY A 294 4.16 -24.35 -8.37
C GLY A 294 2.84 -24.09 -9.11
N ARG A 295 1.69 -24.34 -8.48
CA ARG A 295 0.36 -24.17 -9.07
C ARG A 295 -0.48 -23.15 -8.32
N VAL A 296 -1.42 -22.53 -9.01
CA VAL A 296 -2.49 -21.72 -8.41
C VAL A 296 -3.68 -22.64 -8.10
N VAL A 297 -4.12 -22.64 -6.84
CA VAL A 297 -5.30 -23.38 -6.38
C VAL A 297 -6.36 -22.37 -5.98
N VAL A 298 -7.53 -22.42 -6.64
CA VAL A 298 -8.67 -21.51 -6.41
C VAL A 298 -9.72 -22.20 -5.55
N GLU A 299 -10.18 -21.50 -4.51
CA GLU A 299 -11.33 -21.89 -3.69
C GLU A 299 -12.50 -20.95 -4.04
N GLN A 300 -13.44 -21.46 -4.85
CA GLN A 300 -14.52 -20.68 -5.45
C GLN A 300 -15.78 -20.64 -4.58
N PHE A 301 -16.49 -19.52 -4.65
CA PHE A 301 -17.80 -19.35 -4.00
C PHE A 301 -18.85 -18.52 -4.72
N GLY A 302 -18.52 -17.95 -5.87
CA GLY A 302 -19.50 -17.47 -6.85
C GLY A 302 -19.10 -17.89 -8.25
N HIS A 303 -19.85 -17.46 -9.27
CA HIS A 303 -19.46 -17.73 -10.65
C HIS A 303 -18.13 -17.04 -11.01
N ILE A 304 -17.24 -17.78 -11.68
CA ILE A 304 -15.96 -17.30 -12.19
C ILE A 304 -15.82 -17.78 -13.64
N PRO A 305 -15.68 -16.88 -14.63
CA PRO A 305 -15.40 -17.25 -16.02
C PRO A 305 -14.06 -17.98 -16.12
N VAL A 306 -14.07 -19.24 -16.57
CA VAL A 306 -12.87 -20.10 -16.58
C VAL A 306 -11.80 -19.57 -17.53
N SER A 307 -12.18 -19.12 -18.73
CA SER A 307 -11.22 -18.60 -19.72
C SER A 307 -10.43 -17.40 -19.22
N GLU A 308 -11.10 -16.48 -18.52
CA GLU A 308 -10.46 -15.29 -17.94
C GLU A 308 -9.62 -15.65 -16.70
N LEU A 309 -10.06 -16.66 -15.93
CA LEU A 309 -9.30 -17.18 -14.80
C LEU A 309 -7.97 -17.80 -15.25
N ASP A 310 -7.98 -18.59 -16.34
CA ASP A 310 -6.77 -19.25 -16.85
C ASP A 310 -5.71 -18.22 -17.27
N VAL A 311 -6.12 -17.12 -17.92
CA VAL A 311 -5.23 -15.99 -18.26
C VAL A 311 -4.59 -15.37 -17.01
N GLU A 312 -5.38 -15.14 -15.95
CA GLU A 312 -4.85 -14.60 -14.70
C GLU A 312 -3.92 -15.60 -13.99
N VAL A 313 -4.20 -16.91 -14.06
CA VAL A 313 -3.33 -17.95 -13.49
C VAL A 313 -1.98 -17.96 -14.18
N GLU A 314 -1.96 -17.94 -15.52
CA GLU A 314 -0.72 -17.85 -16.31
C GLU A 314 0.06 -16.58 -15.98
N SER A 315 -0.64 -15.44 -15.90
CA SER A 315 -0.05 -14.15 -15.52
C SER A 315 0.57 -14.21 -14.12
N VAL A 316 -0.13 -14.77 -13.14
CA VAL A 316 0.40 -14.97 -11.78
C VAL A 316 1.69 -15.78 -11.87
N LEU A 317 1.67 -16.97 -12.48
CA LEU A 317 2.81 -17.88 -12.53
C LEU A 317 4.02 -17.30 -13.27
N ALA A 318 3.81 -16.46 -14.28
CA ALA A 318 4.89 -15.77 -14.99
C ALA A 318 5.59 -14.70 -14.14
N TRP A 319 4.94 -14.18 -13.09
CA TRP A 319 5.47 -13.10 -12.25
C TRP A 319 6.29 -13.60 -11.05
N VAL A 320 6.14 -14.87 -10.63
CA VAL A 320 6.46 -15.33 -9.27
C VAL A 320 7.26 -16.63 -9.20
#